data_AF-A0A955T429-F1
#
_entry.id   AF-A0A955T429-F1
#
_cell.length_a   1.000
_cell.length_b   1.000
_cell.length_c   1.000
_cell.angle_alpha   90.00
_cell.angle_beta   90.00
_cell.angle_gamma   90.00
#
_symmetry.space_group_name_H-M   'P 1'
#
loop_
_entity.id
_entity.type
_entity.pdbx_description
1 polymer ?
#
loop_
_entity_poly.entity_id
_entity_poly.type
_entity_poly.pdbx_seq_one_letter_code
_entity_poly.pdbx_strand_id
1 'polypeptide(L)'
;SRECEVDPASLRFAEHHIEHHLAHVASAYFISPWEKCAGFSLDGSGDFVTCMMADCEGTEIDIQHRIYVPHSLGSLYTMVCEFIGYQKYGDEGKVMGLAPLGKDKYHDIFEEMVILTDNGVELNPKFFVPFGESQGLSIDDSGQVAVHRHYSEEMVKLFGE
;
A
#
# COMPACT_ATOMS: atom_id res chain seq x y z
N SER A 1 -26.37 -8.82 -15.79
CA SER A 1 -26.72 -10.00 -16.61
C SER A 1 -28.01 -9.86 -17.42
N ARG A 2 -28.90 -8.88 -17.20
CA ARG A 2 -30.09 -8.66 -18.06
C ARG A 2 -29.80 -8.07 -19.45
N GLU A 3 -28.62 -7.49 -19.66
CA GLU A 3 -28.24 -6.80 -20.90
C GLU A 3 -27.78 -7.73 -22.04
N CYS A 4 -27.45 -9.00 -21.75
CA CYS A 4 -26.79 -9.88 -22.74
C CYS A 4 -27.67 -11.00 -23.31
N GLU A 5 -28.94 -11.14 -22.89
CA GLU A 5 -29.85 -12.24 -23.29
C GLU A 5 -29.27 -13.67 -23.10
N VAL A 6 -28.22 -13.83 -22.28
CA VAL A 6 -27.63 -15.14 -21.98
C VAL A 6 -28.25 -15.71 -20.71
N ASP A 7 -28.66 -16.98 -20.76
CA ASP A 7 -29.08 -17.75 -19.58
C ASP A 7 -27.89 -17.88 -18.61
N PRO A 8 -27.96 -17.32 -17.38
CA PRO A 8 -26.89 -17.46 -16.41
C PRO A 8 -26.52 -18.92 -16.10
N ALA A 9 -27.46 -19.86 -16.21
CA ALA A 9 -27.21 -21.28 -16.01
C ALA A 9 -26.40 -21.92 -17.16
N SER A 10 -26.34 -21.25 -18.32
CA SER A 10 -25.52 -21.66 -19.47
C SER A 10 -24.09 -21.13 -19.40
N LEU A 11 -23.80 -20.18 -18.53
CA LEU A 11 -22.45 -19.66 -18.33
C LEU A 11 -21.57 -20.75 -17.71
N ARG A 12 -20.54 -21.16 -18.44
CA ARG A 12 -19.48 -22.01 -17.90
C ARG A 12 -18.23 -21.17 -17.72
N PHE A 13 -17.99 -20.70 -16.51
CA PHE A 13 -16.74 -20.05 -16.13
C PHE A 13 -16.07 -20.86 -15.02
N ALA A 14 -14.74 -20.83 -15.02
CA ALA A 14 -13.94 -21.24 -13.88
C ALA A 14 -13.55 -19.98 -13.10
N GLU A 15 -13.73 -20.00 -11.79
CA GLU A 15 -13.34 -18.91 -10.91
C GLU A 15 -11.95 -19.21 -10.35
N HIS A 16 -11.05 -18.23 -10.44
CA HIS A 16 -9.71 -18.30 -9.90
C HIS A 16 -9.52 -17.11 -8.96
N HIS A 17 -9.29 -17.38 -7.68
CA HIS A 17 -8.95 -16.36 -6.70
C HIS A 17 -7.44 -16.22 -6.66
N ILE A 18 -6.96 -15.03 -6.99
CA ILE A 18 -5.53 -14.69 -7.02
C ILE A 18 -5.31 -13.62 -5.97
N GLU A 19 -4.31 -13.82 -5.11
CA GLU A 19 -3.90 -12.83 -4.12
C GLU A 19 -3.48 -11.53 -4.82
N HIS A 20 -3.95 -10.40 -4.32
CA HIS A 20 -3.74 -9.05 -4.89
C HIS A 20 -2.27 -8.74 -5.18
N HIS A 21 -1.40 -8.96 -4.20
CA HIS A 21 0.03 -8.69 -4.35
C HIS A 21 0.72 -9.69 -5.28
N LEU A 22 0.27 -10.95 -5.33
CA LEU A 22 0.77 -11.92 -6.32
C LEU A 22 0.40 -11.46 -7.74
N ALA A 23 -0.81 -10.94 -7.94
CA ALA A 23 -1.23 -10.38 -9.22
C ALA A 23 -0.34 -9.18 -9.63
N HIS A 24 0.01 -8.30 -8.68
CA HIS A 24 0.96 -7.21 -8.93
C HIS A 24 2.33 -7.73 -9.34
N VAL A 25 2.93 -8.66 -8.57
CA VAL A 25 4.25 -9.24 -8.88
C VAL A 25 4.22 -9.90 -10.26
N ALA A 26 3.20 -10.73 -10.54
CA ALA A 26 3.04 -11.42 -11.82
C ALA A 26 2.91 -10.44 -13.00
N SER A 27 2.13 -9.36 -12.84
CA SER A 27 1.92 -8.36 -13.89
C SER A 27 3.20 -7.62 -14.28
N ALA A 28 4.15 -7.50 -13.36
CA ALA A 28 5.45 -6.88 -13.60
C ALA A 28 6.48 -7.91 -14.10
N TYR A 29 6.55 -9.08 -13.45
CA TYR A 29 7.55 -10.10 -13.75
C TYR A 29 7.37 -10.71 -15.14
N PHE A 30 6.17 -11.17 -15.50
CA PHE A 30 5.97 -11.92 -16.74
C PHE A 30 6.15 -11.09 -18.03
N ILE A 31 6.11 -9.76 -17.93
CA ILE A 31 6.40 -8.85 -19.04
C ILE A 31 7.82 -8.29 -19.01
N SER A 32 8.59 -8.65 -17.98
CA SER A 32 9.95 -8.18 -17.80
C SER A 32 10.94 -8.98 -18.66
N PRO A 33 12.14 -8.44 -18.94
CA PRO A 33 13.15 -9.15 -19.71
C PRO A 33 13.98 -10.15 -18.88
N TRP A 34 13.66 -10.35 -17.59
CA TRP A 34 14.47 -11.15 -16.67
C TRP A 34 13.96 -12.58 -16.57
N GLU A 35 14.85 -13.56 -16.79
CA GLU A 35 14.55 -14.98 -16.55
C GLU A 35 14.49 -15.30 -15.05
N LYS A 36 15.29 -14.61 -14.23
CA LYS A 36 15.35 -14.74 -12.78
C LYS A 36 15.53 -13.37 -12.13
N CYS A 37 14.68 -13.01 -11.17
CA CYS A 37 14.78 -11.76 -10.42
C CYS A 37 14.07 -11.85 -9.07
N ALA A 38 14.35 -10.89 -8.18
CA ALA A 38 13.51 -10.64 -7.02
C ALA A 38 12.28 -9.80 -7.44
N GLY A 39 11.10 -10.21 -7.00
CA GLY A 39 9.84 -9.49 -7.15
C GLY A 39 9.46 -8.77 -5.87
N PHE A 40 9.05 -7.50 -5.99
CA PHE A 40 8.55 -6.71 -4.87
C PHE A 40 7.23 -6.04 -5.27
N SER A 41 6.22 -6.16 -4.41
CA SER A 41 4.99 -5.38 -4.49
C SER A 41 4.83 -4.60 -3.19
N LEU A 42 4.58 -3.30 -3.31
CA LEU A 42 4.34 -2.37 -2.20
C LEU A 42 3.06 -1.61 -2.52
N ASP A 43 2.07 -1.68 -1.63
CA ASP A 43 0.77 -1.03 -1.79
C ASP A 43 0.25 -0.52 -0.43
N GLY A 44 -0.86 0.21 -0.42
CA GLY A 44 -1.59 0.56 0.80
C GLY A 44 -2.00 -0.72 1.54
N SER A 45 -2.86 -1.52 0.91
CA SER A 45 -3.15 -2.91 1.30
C SER A 45 -3.98 -3.63 0.23
N GLY A 46 -3.76 -4.94 0.06
CA GLY A 46 -4.69 -5.87 -0.58
C GLY A 46 -4.63 -7.23 0.09
N ASP A 47 -5.79 -7.84 0.36
CA ASP A 47 -5.88 -9.11 1.13
C ASP A 47 -5.14 -9.08 2.48
N PHE A 48 -5.16 -7.92 3.16
CA PHE A 48 -4.40 -7.62 4.40
C PHE A 48 -2.88 -7.56 4.25
N VAL A 49 -2.33 -7.93 3.10
CA VAL A 49 -0.92 -7.76 2.74
C VAL A 49 -0.70 -6.30 2.32
N THR A 50 0.50 -5.79 2.58
CA THR A 50 0.93 -4.41 2.29
C THR A 50 2.22 -4.42 1.49
N CYS A 51 3.02 -5.48 1.66
CA CYS A 51 4.22 -5.75 0.89
C CYS A 51 4.37 -7.25 0.64
N MET A 52 4.82 -7.61 -0.55
CA MET A 52 5.20 -8.98 -0.92
C MET A 52 6.60 -8.99 -1.52
N MET A 53 7.41 -9.95 -1.08
CA MET A 53 8.73 -10.25 -1.63
C MET A 53 8.74 -11.67 -2.17
N ALA A 54 9.21 -11.86 -3.39
CA ALA A 54 9.21 -13.15 -4.05
C ALA A 54 10.50 -13.38 -4.85
N ASP A 55 10.88 -14.64 -4.99
CA ASP A 55 11.86 -15.08 -5.97
C ASP A 55 11.11 -15.50 -7.24
N CYS A 56 11.40 -14.85 -8.36
CA CYS A 56 10.76 -15.12 -9.64
C CYS A 56 11.74 -15.83 -10.56
N GLU A 57 11.38 -17.01 -11.08
CA GLU A 57 12.21 -17.79 -12.00
C GLU A 57 11.38 -18.60 -13.01
N GLY A 58 11.63 -18.40 -14.31
CA GLY A 58 10.87 -19.01 -15.38
C GLY A 58 9.37 -18.68 -15.34
N THR A 59 8.55 -19.66 -14.95
CA THR A 59 7.09 -19.51 -14.80
C THR A 59 6.63 -19.45 -13.35
N GLU A 60 7.56 -19.53 -12.41
CA GLU A 60 7.28 -19.63 -10.98
C GLU A 60 7.53 -18.30 -10.27
N ILE A 61 6.69 -18.03 -9.28
CA ILE A 61 6.84 -16.92 -8.33
C ILE A 61 6.77 -17.54 -6.93
N ASP A 62 7.93 -17.66 -6.27
CA ASP A 62 8.05 -18.23 -4.94
C ASP A 62 8.05 -17.12 -3.88
N ILE A 63 6.97 -17.01 -3.12
CA ILE A 63 6.75 -15.91 -2.19
C ILE A 63 7.55 -16.15 -0.92
N GLN A 64 8.59 -15.33 -0.70
CA GLN A 64 9.48 -15.44 0.46
C GLN A 64 8.87 -14.76 1.70
N HIS A 65 8.31 -13.56 1.54
CA HIS A 65 7.80 -12.77 2.65
C HIS A 65 6.52 -12.00 2.30
N ARG A 66 5.68 -11.84 3.31
CA ARG A 66 4.52 -10.95 3.30
C ARG A 66 4.59 -10.05 4.52
N ILE A 67 4.34 -8.76 4.31
CA ILE A 67 4.10 -7.80 5.39
C ILE A 67 2.60 -7.54 5.40
N TYR A 68 2.02 -7.53 6.60
CA TYR A 68 0.59 -7.33 6.79
C TYR A 68 0.32 -5.98 7.46
N VAL A 69 -0.93 -5.53 7.35
CA VAL A 69 -1.43 -4.44 8.19
C VAL A 69 -1.17 -4.76 9.68
N PRO A 70 -0.77 -3.77 10.50
CA PRO A 70 -0.76 -2.33 10.23
C PRO A 70 0.54 -1.78 9.61
N HIS A 71 1.51 -2.63 9.24
CA HIS A 71 2.81 -2.18 8.72
C HIS A 71 2.74 -1.95 7.21
N SER A 72 2.44 -0.73 6.77
CA SER A 72 2.32 -0.38 5.36
C SER A 72 3.08 0.91 5.02
N LEU A 73 4.05 0.82 4.10
CA LEU A 73 4.74 2.01 3.60
C LEU A 73 3.79 2.91 2.78
N GLY A 74 2.76 2.34 2.15
CA GLY A 74 1.70 3.10 1.50
C GLY A 74 0.92 3.94 2.53
N SER A 75 0.50 3.32 3.63
CA SER A 75 -0.14 4.00 4.75
C SER A 75 0.73 5.07 5.40
N LEU A 76 2.03 4.82 5.56
CA LEU A 76 2.99 5.83 6.02
C LEU A 76 2.98 7.04 5.08
N TYR A 77 3.04 6.80 3.77
CA TYR A 77 3.07 7.87 2.80
C TYR A 77 1.77 8.68 2.78
N THR A 78 0.61 8.02 2.84
CA THR A 78 -0.70 8.67 2.97
C THR A 78 -0.78 9.50 4.26
N MET A 79 -0.30 8.97 5.39
CA MET A 79 -0.27 9.71 6.67
C MET A 79 0.60 10.98 6.58
N VAL A 80 1.77 10.91 5.93
CA VAL A 80 2.62 12.09 5.71
C VAL A 80 1.94 13.12 4.82
N CYS A 81 1.30 12.67 3.73
CA CYS A 81 0.54 13.56 2.84
C CYS A 81 -0.58 14.27 3.60
N GLU A 82 -1.35 13.52 4.38
CA GLU A 82 -2.43 14.03 5.22
C GLU A 82 -1.90 15.07 6.22
N PHE A 83 -0.81 14.75 6.93
CA PHE A 83 -0.21 15.61 7.95
C PHE A 83 0.23 16.97 7.39
N ILE A 84 0.77 17.02 6.18
CA ILE A 84 1.21 18.28 5.55
C ILE A 84 0.09 18.99 4.75
N GLY A 85 -1.16 18.54 4.89
CA GLY A 85 -2.35 19.22 4.35
C GLY A 85 -2.92 18.65 3.05
N TYR A 86 -2.41 17.52 2.55
CA TYR A 86 -2.96 16.81 1.38
C TYR A 86 -3.90 15.69 1.84
N GLN A 87 -5.15 16.05 2.10
CA GLN A 87 -6.14 15.18 2.75
C GLN A 87 -7.03 14.39 1.78
N LYS A 88 -6.87 14.57 0.46
CA LYS A 88 -7.66 13.85 -0.54
C LYS A 88 -6.94 12.58 -0.94
N TYR A 89 -7.68 11.48 -1.03
CA TYR A 89 -7.17 10.25 -1.61
C TYR A 89 -6.70 10.49 -3.05
N GLY A 90 -5.45 10.11 -3.36
CA GLY A 90 -4.81 10.33 -4.65
C GLY A 90 -3.94 11.60 -4.73
N ASP A 91 -3.90 12.43 -3.67
CA ASP A 91 -2.99 13.58 -3.62
C ASP A 91 -1.52 13.18 -3.39
N GLU A 92 -1.25 11.92 -3.08
CA GLU A 92 0.08 11.31 -2.94
C GLU A 92 1.03 11.66 -4.11
N GLY A 93 0.49 11.69 -5.32
CA GLY A 93 1.24 12.04 -6.52
C GLY A 93 1.70 13.50 -6.56
N LYS A 94 0.96 14.43 -5.93
CA LYS A 94 1.36 15.84 -5.81
C LYS A 94 2.54 15.99 -4.87
N VAL A 95 2.49 15.31 -3.71
CA VAL A 95 3.60 15.30 -2.74
C VAL A 95 4.84 14.66 -3.36
N MET A 96 4.68 13.59 -4.15
CA MET A 96 5.78 12.95 -4.87
C MET A 96 6.42 13.92 -5.86
N GLY A 97 5.62 14.71 -6.57
CA GLY A 97 6.11 15.75 -7.49
C GLY A 97 6.89 16.87 -6.80
N LEU A 98 6.65 17.12 -5.51
CA LEU A 98 7.38 18.09 -4.69
C LEU A 98 8.66 17.52 -4.07
N ALA A 99 8.78 16.19 -3.94
CA ALA A 99 9.91 15.54 -3.28
C ALA A 99 11.29 15.97 -3.79
N PRO A 100 11.54 16.19 -5.11
CA PRO A 100 12.83 16.65 -5.61
C PRO A 100 13.24 18.06 -5.16
N LEU A 101 12.29 18.87 -4.66
CA LEU A 101 12.55 20.22 -4.15
C LEU A 101 12.90 20.22 -2.65
N GLY A 102 12.77 19.08 -2.00
CA GLY A 102 13.03 18.91 -0.57
C GLY A 102 14.51 18.98 -0.20
N LYS A 103 14.75 19.02 1.11
CA LYS A 103 16.07 18.78 1.70
C LYS A 103 15.92 17.67 2.71
N ASP A 104 16.97 16.87 2.84
CA ASP A 104 17.01 15.80 3.83
C ASP A 104 17.18 16.38 5.24
N LYS A 105 16.06 16.76 5.86
CA LYS A 105 16.00 17.45 7.15
C LYS A 105 15.54 16.55 8.30
N TYR A 106 14.75 15.52 7.98
CA TYR A 106 14.05 14.68 8.95
C TYR A 106 14.44 13.21 8.85
N HIS A 107 15.60 12.92 8.24
CA HIS A 107 16.15 11.58 8.07
C HIS A 107 16.03 10.73 9.34
N ASP A 108 16.64 11.21 10.43
CA ASP A 108 16.73 10.49 11.71
C ASP A 108 15.33 10.17 12.28
N ILE A 109 14.37 11.07 12.06
CA ILE A 109 12.98 10.86 12.50
C ILE A 109 12.32 9.75 11.67
N PHE A 110 12.57 9.72 10.36
CA PHE A 110 12.05 8.65 9.49
C PHE A 110 12.71 7.30 9.79
N GLU A 111 13.99 7.27 10.18
CA GLU A 111 14.63 6.04 10.68
C GLU A 111 13.95 5.52 11.96
N GLU A 112 13.47 6.41 12.84
CA GLU A 112 12.66 6.00 14.00
C GLU A 112 11.25 5.51 13.64
N MET A 113 10.69 5.99 12.52
CA MET A 113 9.35 5.61 12.04
C MET A 113 9.32 4.25 11.34
N VAL A 114 10.36 3.95 10.57
CA VAL A 114 10.45 2.74 9.73
C VAL A 114 11.58 1.85 10.24
N ILE A 115 11.20 0.80 10.95
CA ILE A 115 12.13 -0.17 11.50
C ILE A 115 12.36 -1.26 10.45
N LEU A 116 13.59 -1.38 9.96
CA LEU A 116 13.98 -2.49 9.09
C LEU A 116 14.15 -3.77 9.93
N THR A 117 13.58 -4.87 9.45
CA THR A 117 13.73 -6.19 10.03
C THR A 117 14.37 -7.14 9.02
N ASP A 118 14.80 -8.32 9.46
CA ASP A 118 15.36 -9.34 8.56
C ASP A 118 14.38 -9.77 7.45
N ASN A 119 13.07 -9.61 7.68
CA ASN A 119 12.00 -10.08 6.81
C ASN A 119 11.12 -8.94 6.26
N GLY A 120 11.55 -7.67 6.39
CA GLY A 120 10.81 -6.53 5.84
C GLY A 120 10.88 -5.26 6.68
N VAL A 121 9.72 -4.67 6.92
CA VAL A 121 9.58 -3.38 7.61
C VAL A 121 8.48 -3.44 8.65
N GLU A 122 8.73 -2.80 9.78
CA GLU A 122 7.74 -2.53 10.82
C GLU A 122 7.61 -1.02 11.01
N LEU A 123 6.38 -0.55 11.15
CA LEU A 123 6.09 0.84 11.48
C LEU A 123 6.07 1.02 13.00
N ASN A 124 6.79 2.02 13.49
CA ASN A 124 6.83 2.34 14.91
C ASN A 124 5.50 2.96 15.38
N PRO A 125 4.71 2.26 16.23
CA PRO A 125 3.36 2.69 16.61
C PRO A 125 3.32 4.01 17.40
N LYS A 126 4.49 4.51 17.85
CA LYS A 126 4.62 5.84 18.46
C LYS A 126 4.11 6.96 17.54
N PHE A 127 4.23 6.79 16.22
CA PHE A 127 3.92 7.85 15.25
C PHE A 127 2.54 7.70 14.60
N PHE A 128 1.90 6.53 14.68
CA PHE A 128 0.69 6.19 13.94
C PHE A 128 -0.52 5.97 14.86
N VAL A 129 -1.69 6.33 14.37
CA VAL A 129 -2.96 5.87 14.94
C VAL A 129 -3.38 4.60 14.20
N PRO A 130 -3.75 3.51 14.92
CA PRO A 130 -4.18 2.29 14.28
C PRO A 130 -5.35 2.53 13.33
N PHE A 131 -5.18 2.05 12.12
CA PHE A 131 -6.21 1.89 11.11
C PHE A 131 -7.35 1.02 11.68
N GLY A 132 -8.55 1.59 11.82
CA GLY A 132 -9.75 0.80 12.12
C GLY A 132 -10.09 -0.18 10.99
N GLU A 133 -11.26 -0.85 11.07
CA GLU A 133 -11.66 -1.90 10.11
C GLU A 133 -11.62 -1.46 8.63
N SER A 134 -11.75 -0.16 8.35
CA SER A 134 -11.76 0.40 6.98
C SER A 134 -10.41 0.99 6.54
N GLN A 135 -9.33 0.68 7.24
CA GLN A 135 -8.02 1.29 7.00
C GLN A 135 -8.06 2.82 7.03
N GLY A 136 -8.88 3.36 7.92
CA GLY A 136 -8.99 4.82 8.10
C GLY A 136 -9.47 5.55 6.84
N LEU A 137 -10.09 4.82 5.92
CA LEU A 137 -10.83 5.36 4.79
C LEU A 137 -12.32 5.23 5.04
N SER A 138 -13.10 6.20 4.59
CA SER A 138 -14.55 6.10 4.47
C SER A 138 -15.01 6.66 3.15
N ILE A 139 -16.21 6.29 2.71
CA ILE A 139 -16.85 6.90 1.54
C ILE A 139 -17.90 7.87 2.09
N ASP A 140 -17.78 9.15 1.73
CA ASP A 140 -18.76 10.16 2.11
C ASP A 140 -20.05 10.06 1.27
N ASP A 141 -21.07 10.83 1.65
CA ASP A 141 -22.37 10.86 0.96
C ASP A 141 -22.27 11.31 -0.52
N SER A 142 -21.14 11.89 -0.92
CA SER A 142 -20.86 12.29 -2.31
C SER A 142 -20.14 11.20 -3.11
N GLY A 143 -19.82 10.06 -2.49
CA GLY A 143 -19.07 8.97 -3.09
C GLY A 143 -17.56 9.21 -3.12
N GLN A 144 -17.05 10.21 -2.40
CA GLN A 144 -15.62 10.47 -2.31
C GLN A 144 -14.99 9.72 -1.15
N VAL A 145 -13.74 9.29 -1.35
CA VAL A 145 -12.93 8.69 -0.29
C VAL A 145 -12.44 9.79 0.66
N ALA A 146 -12.88 9.71 1.91
CA ALA A 146 -12.39 10.53 3.01
C ALA A 146 -11.29 9.77 3.77
N VAL A 147 -10.17 10.46 3.99
CA VAL A 147 -9.02 9.96 4.74
C VAL A 147 -9.16 10.47 6.17
N HIS A 148 -9.23 9.56 7.15
CA HIS A 148 -9.27 9.89 8.57
C HIS A 148 -7.87 10.25 9.09
N ARG A 149 -7.77 10.67 10.36
CA ARG A 149 -6.47 11.01 10.94
C ARG A 149 -5.61 9.76 11.19
N HIS A 150 -4.44 9.70 10.57
CA HIS A 150 -3.50 8.57 10.71
C HIS A 150 -2.25 8.87 11.54
N TYR A 151 -1.96 10.13 11.80
CA TYR A 151 -0.81 10.55 12.60
C TYR A 151 -1.17 10.72 14.08
N SER A 152 -0.29 10.24 14.96
CA SER A 152 -0.42 10.38 16.41
C SER A 152 -0.17 11.82 16.90
N GLU A 153 -0.35 12.06 18.19
CA GLU A 153 0.07 13.30 18.86
C GLU A 153 1.60 13.50 18.85
N GLU A 154 2.39 12.44 18.67
CA GLU A 154 3.85 12.57 18.58
C GLU A 154 4.26 13.36 17.33
N MET A 155 3.54 13.17 16.22
CA MET A 155 3.77 13.92 14.98
C MET A 155 3.56 15.42 15.21
N VAL A 156 2.47 15.80 15.89
CA VAL A 156 2.17 17.20 16.21
C VAL A 156 3.24 17.80 17.13
N LYS A 157 3.73 17.04 18.13
CA LYS A 157 4.80 17.52 19.02
C LYS A 157 6.12 17.77 18.29
N LEU A 158 6.47 16.93 17.31
CA LEU A 158 7.74 17.02 16.60
C LEU A 158 7.73 18.09 15.50
N PHE A 159 6.60 18.23 14.79
CA PHE A 159 6.53 19.06 13.59
C PHE A 159 5.64 20.31 13.73
N GLY A 160 4.82 20.39 14.77
CA GLY A 160 3.81 21.44 14.95
C GLY A 160 2.46 21.10 14.32
N GLU A 161 1.53 22.06 14.37
CA GLU A 161 0.28 22.08 13.59
C GLU A 161 0.46 22.88 12.29
#